data_AF-X0WNY1-F1
#
_entry.id   AF-X0WNY1-F1
#
_cell.length_a   1.000
_cell.length_b   1.000
_cell.length_c   1.000
_cell.angle_alpha   90.00
_cell.angle_beta   90.00
_cell.angle_gamma   90.00
#
_symmetry.space_group_name_H-M   'P 1'
#
loop_
_entity.id
_entity.type
_entity.pdbx_description
1 polymer ?
#
loop_
_entity_poly.entity_id
_entity_poly.type
_entity_poly.pdbx_seq_one_letter_code
_entity_poly.pdbx_strand_id
1 'polypeptide(L)'
;MEELIQQFLQTLWGYLPNALGALGILIGGWLLALVGSAITRGVLKRTTIDDRIAALIRGDEEVEAGRFDVERWAGKAVYYLIMLFVLVAFLQALNLTIVAEPINQLLNQVLSYLPLLLGAGALLLVAWVVASTLKFAIVRVLRAAKLDERLYSEADLEAPEQVAVSTTLGNVIYWLVFLLFLPAVLGALGLQGLLGPVQGMVDEILGVLPNILGAGLILVVGWLA
;
A
#
# COMPACT_ATOMS: atom_id res chain seq x y z
N MET A 1 42.73 10.36 -46.64
CA MET A 1 41.93 9.27 -46.02
C MET A 1 42.61 8.68 -44.79
N GLU A 2 43.93 8.47 -44.81
CA GLU A 2 44.66 7.90 -43.66
C GLU A 2 44.59 8.79 -42.40
N GLU A 3 44.69 10.11 -42.53
CA GLU A 3 44.55 11.04 -41.40
C GLU A 3 43.17 10.96 -40.73
N LEU A 4 42.10 10.83 -41.52
CA LEU A 4 40.73 10.68 -40.99
C LEU A 4 40.56 9.37 -40.22
N ILE A 5 41.17 8.28 -40.73
CA ILE A 5 41.16 6.98 -40.06
C ILE A 5 41.96 7.05 -38.75
N GLN A 6 43.14 7.65 -38.75
CA GLN A 6 43.97 7.84 -37.56
C GLN A 6 43.25 8.68 -36.49
N GLN A 7 42.60 9.77 -36.88
CA GLN A 7 41.86 10.64 -35.97
C GLN A 7 40.62 9.94 -35.39
N PHE A 8 39.92 9.15 -36.21
CA PHE A 8 38.84 8.29 -35.74
C PHE A 8 39.33 7.22 -34.76
N LEU A 9 40.43 6.52 -35.07
CA LEU A 9 41.00 5.50 -34.20
C LEU A 9 41.48 6.06 -32.87
N GLN A 10 42.15 7.21 -32.85
CA GLN A 10 42.53 7.89 -31.60
C GLN A 10 41.32 8.26 -30.75
N THR A 11 40.24 8.71 -31.39
CA THR A 11 38.98 9.02 -30.71
C THR A 11 38.38 7.76 -30.07
N LEU A 12 38.35 6.64 -30.79
CA LEU A 12 37.89 5.35 -30.25
C LEU A 12 38.76 4.86 -29.09
N TRP A 13 40.09 5.00 -29.19
CA TRP A 13 41.00 4.64 -28.11
C TRP A 13 40.76 5.46 -26.85
N GLY A 14 40.41 6.74 -26.98
CA GLY A 14 40.03 7.59 -25.85
C GLY A 14 38.73 7.18 -25.15
N TYR A 15 37.76 6.61 -25.88
CA TYR A 15 36.49 6.15 -25.30
C TYR A 15 36.54 4.74 -24.73
N LEU A 16 37.53 3.92 -25.11
CA LEU A 16 37.62 2.52 -24.72
C LEU A 16 37.65 2.30 -23.20
N PRO A 17 38.41 3.06 -22.38
CA PRO A 17 38.41 2.89 -20.93
C PRO A 17 37.03 3.14 -20.31
N ASN A 18 36.33 4.19 -20.76
CA ASN A 18 34.99 4.55 -20.29
C ASN A 18 33.95 3.50 -20.69
N ALA A 19 34.04 2.98 -21.91
CA ALA A 19 33.18 1.89 -22.37
C ALA A 19 33.36 0.62 -21.53
N LEU A 20 34.60 0.24 -21.22
CA LEU A 20 34.88 -0.92 -20.36
C LEU A 20 34.39 -0.70 -18.93
N GLY A 21 34.61 0.50 -18.36
CA GLY A 21 34.11 0.87 -17.04
C GLY A 21 32.57 0.81 -16.97
N ALA A 22 31.89 1.36 -17.98
CA ALA A 22 30.45 1.30 -18.09
C ALA A 22 29.93 -0.14 -18.17
N LEU A 23 30.55 -1.00 -19.00
CA LEU A 23 30.20 -2.42 -19.05
C LEU A 23 30.39 -3.11 -17.69
N GLY A 24 31.46 -2.77 -16.96
CA GLY A 24 31.68 -3.25 -15.60
C GLY A 24 30.54 -2.86 -14.65
N ILE A 25 30.09 -1.60 -14.71
CA ILE A 25 28.95 -1.10 -13.93
C ILE A 25 27.67 -1.85 -14.31
N LEU A 26 27.42 -2.07 -15.60
CA LEU A 26 26.22 -2.77 -16.06
C LEU A 26 26.17 -4.20 -15.56
N ILE A 27 27.27 -4.94 -15.64
CA ILE A 27 27.37 -6.34 -15.20
C ILE A 27 27.27 -6.43 -13.67
N GLY A 28 28.07 -5.62 -12.94
CA GLY A 28 28.05 -5.61 -11.48
C GLY A 28 26.70 -5.16 -10.92
N GLY A 29 26.13 -4.13 -11.54
CA GLY A 29 24.82 -3.60 -11.20
C GLY A 29 23.68 -4.58 -11.47
N TRP A 30 23.73 -5.33 -12.57
CA TRP A 30 22.76 -6.40 -12.84
C TRP A 30 22.77 -7.48 -11.75
N LEU A 31 23.96 -7.87 -11.27
CA LEU A 31 24.08 -8.81 -10.16
C LEU A 31 23.48 -8.24 -8.86
N LEU A 32 23.74 -6.96 -8.56
CA LEU A 32 23.12 -6.28 -7.42
C LEU A 32 21.59 -6.23 -7.53
N ALA A 33 21.05 -5.95 -8.72
CA ALA A 33 19.61 -5.94 -8.96
C ALA A 33 18.99 -7.33 -8.72
N LEU A 34 19.67 -8.39 -9.17
CA LEU A 34 19.24 -9.78 -8.94
C LEU A 34 19.17 -10.09 -7.45
N VAL A 35 20.21 -9.72 -6.69
CA VAL A 35 20.26 -9.93 -5.23
C VAL A 35 19.17 -9.12 -4.53
N GLY A 36 19.04 -7.83 -4.82
CA GLY A 36 18.02 -6.98 -4.21
C GLY A 36 16.60 -7.49 -4.45
N SER A 37 16.29 -7.89 -5.68
CA SER A 37 14.97 -8.46 -6.02
C SER A 37 14.71 -9.81 -5.34
N ALA A 38 15.73 -10.66 -5.20
CA ALA A 38 15.63 -11.93 -4.49
C ALA A 38 15.37 -11.72 -3.00
N ILE A 39 16.05 -10.74 -2.37
CA ILE A 39 15.83 -10.37 -0.97
C ILE A 39 14.39 -9.88 -0.78
N THR A 40 13.94 -8.90 -1.59
CA THR A 40 12.59 -8.36 -1.49
C THR A 40 11.54 -9.46 -1.64
N ARG A 41 11.70 -10.34 -2.63
CA ARG A 41 10.79 -11.47 -2.84
C ARG A 41 10.81 -12.43 -1.63
N GLY A 42 11.99 -12.71 -1.08
CA GLY A 42 12.14 -13.57 0.09
C GLY A 42 11.47 -13.00 1.35
N VAL A 43 11.56 -11.69 1.56
CA VAL A 43 10.89 -10.99 2.67
C VAL A 43 9.38 -11.00 2.48
N LEU A 44 8.89 -10.68 1.27
CA LEU A 44 7.46 -10.60 1.03
C LEU A 44 6.78 -11.97 1.10
N LYS A 45 7.46 -13.03 0.65
CA LYS A 45 6.95 -14.41 0.74
C LYS A 45 6.78 -14.91 2.17
N ARG A 46 7.50 -14.32 3.13
CA ARG A 46 7.30 -14.61 4.56
C ARG A 46 6.05 -13.93 5.12
N THR A 47 5.45 -13.02 4.36
CA THR A 47 4.24 -12.30 4.75
C THR A 47 3.04 -12.93 4.05
N THR A 48 1.95 -13.18 4.77
CA THR A 48 0.72 -13.76 4.20
C THR A 48 -0.12 -12.71 3.45
N ILE A 49 0.52 -11.74 2.79
CA ILE A 49 -0.17 -10.64 2.10
C ILE A 49 -0.97 -11.21 0.92
N ASP A 50 -0.37 -12.13 0.18
CA ASP A 50 -0.98 -12.78 -0.98
C ASP A 50 -2.26 -13.53 -0.61
N ASP A 51 -2.26 -14.25 0.51
CA ASP A 51 -3.45 -14.96 0.99
C ASP A 51 -4.56 -14.00 1.44
N ARG A 52 -4.19 -12.88 2.08
CA ARG A 52 -5.16 -11.86 2.53
C ARG A 52 -5.78 -11.10 1.36
N ILE A 53 -5.00 -10.78 0.33
CA ILE A 53 -5.49 -10.12 -0.89
C ILE A 53 -6.35 -11.09 -1.70
N ALA A 54 -5.91 -12.34 -1.85
CA ALA A 54 -6.71 -13.37 -2.52
C ALA A 54 -8.05 -13.61 -1.82
N ALA A 55 -8.09 -13.58 -0.49
CA ALA A 55 -9.32 -13.72 0.28
C ALA A 55 -10.30 -12.53 0.10
N LEU A 56 -9.79 -11.32 -0.14
CA LEU A 56 -10.61 -10.13 -0.40
C LEU A 56 -11.19 -10.11 -1.83
N ILE A 57 -10.50 -10.71 -2.79
CA ILE A 57 -10.92 -10.75 -4.20
C ILE A 57 -11.86 -11.94 -4.48
N ARG A 58 -11.80 -13.01 -3.68
CA ARG A 58 -12.64 -14.23 -3.78
C ARG A 58 -14.13 -14.06 -3.42
N GLY A 59 -14.69 -12.86 -3.46
CA GLY A 59 -16.13 -12.69 -3.24
C GLY A 59 -16.94 -13.47 -4.29
N ASP A 60 -17.65 -14.50 -3.84
CA ASP A 60 -18.75 -15.29 -4.43
C ASP A 60 -18.71 -15.78 -5.90
N GLU A 61 -17.70 -15.46 -6.69
CA GLU A 61 -17.52 -16.04 -8.03
C GLU A 61 -16.18 -16.75 -8.17
N GLU A 62 -16.23 -17.99 -8.67
CA GLU A 62 -15.11 -18.79 -9.17
C GLU A 62 -14.49 -18.15 -10.44
N VAL A 63 -14.14 -16.88 -10.38
CA VAL A 63 -13.23 -16.32 -11.37
C VAL A 63 -11.86 -16.90 -11.01
N GLU A 64 -11.27 -17.65 -11.94
CA GLU A 64 -9.83 -17.96 -11.99
C GLU A 64 -9.03 -16.65 -12.10
N ALA A 65 -9.14 -15.77 -11.09
CA ALA A 65 -8.34 -14.59 -10.96
C ALA A 65 -6.92 -15.07 -10.70
N GLY A 66 -6.13 -15.13 -11.78
CA GLY A 66 -4.73 -15.53 -11.74
C GLY A 66 -4.07 -14.89 -10.52
N ARG A 67 -3.58 -15.74 -9.61
CA ARG A 67 -2.95 -15.33 -8.34
C ARG A 67 -2.06 -14.14 -8.64
N PHE A 68 -2.45 -12.96 -8.16
CA PHE A 68 -1.59 -11.79 -8.25
C PHE A 68 -0.44 -12.06 -7.30
N ASP A 69 0.64 -12.64 -7.83
CA ASP A 69 1.86 -12.95 -7.10
C ASP A 69 2.52 -11.62 -6.70
N VAL A 70 2.10 -11.04 -5.57
CA VAL A 70 2.55 -9.70 -5.15
C VAL A 70 4.05 -9.72 -4.93
N GLU A 71 4.60 -10.84 -4.44
CA GLU A 71 6.05 -10.96 -4.23
C GLU A 71 6.82 -11.04 -5.54
N ARG A 72 6.22 -11.63 -6.58
CA ARG A 72 6.82 -11.64 -7.91
C ARG A 72 6.76 -10.28 -8.56
N TRP A 73 5.64 -9.56 -8.44
CA TRP A 73 5.50 -8.21 -8.98
C TRP A 73 6.40 -7.21 -8.25
N ALA A 74 6.40 -7.23 -6.91
CA ALA A 74 7.27 -6.38 -6.09
C ALA A 74 8.75 -6.68 -6.32
N GLY A 75 9.14 -7.96 -6.39
CA GLY A 75 10.51 -8.35 -6.74
C GLY A 75 10.93 -7.84 -8.12
N LYS A 76 10.06 -7.96 -9.12
CA LYS A 76 10.31 -7.37 -10.46
C LYS A 76 10.40 -5.84 -10.42
N ALA A 77 9.52 -5.18 -9.68
CA ALA A 77 9.56 -3.72 -9.54
C ALA A 77 10.89 -3.26 -8.93
N VAL A 78 11.36 -3.91 -7.85
CA VAL A 78 12.67 -3.63 -7.25
C VAL A 78 13.81 -3.93 -8.22
N TYR A 79 13.75 -5.04 -8.95
CA TYR A 79 14.76 -5.36 -9.98
C TYR A 79 14.86 -4.24 -11.01
N TYR A 80 13.74 -3.82 -11.62
CA TYR A 80 13.74 -2.76 -12.64
C TYR A 80 14.15 -1.41 -12.07
N LEU A 81 13.79 -1.10 -10.82
CA LEU A 81 14.20 0.11 -10.14
C LEU A 81 15.72 0.15 -9.92
N ILE A 82 16.31 -0.93 -9.40
CA ILE A 82 17.77 -1.03 -9.24
C ILE A 82 18.45 -1.00 -10.62
N MET A 83 17.92 -1.72 -11.61
CA MET A 83 18.44 -1.68 -12.98
C MET A 83 18.39 -0.30 -13.60
N LEU A 84 17.39 0.52 -13.26
CA LEU A 84 17.30 1.90 -13.71
C LEU A 84 18.42 2.76 -13.10
N PHE A 85 18.77 2.57 -11.82
CA PHE A 85 19.97 3.18 -11.22
C PHE A 85 21.25 2.75 -11.93
N VAL A 86 21.37 1.46 -12.22
CA VAL A 86 22.53 0.90 -12.92
C VAL A 86 22.62 1.47 -14.34
N LEU A 87 21.48 1.65 -15.03
CA LEU A 87 21.43 2.29 -16.33
C LEU A 87 21.88 3.75 -16.28
N VAL A 88 21.46 4.51 -15.27
CA VAL A 88 21.92 5.89 -15.06
C VAL A 88 23.44 5.93 -14.83
N ALA A 89 23.97 5.07 -13.96
CA ALA A 89 25.41 4.98 -13.71
C ALA A 89 26.18 4.54 -14.95
N PHE A 90 25.63 3.61 -15.75
CA PHE A 90 26.18 3.19 -17.04
C PHE A 90 26.26 4.35 -18.04
N LEU A 91 25.17 5.11 -18.20
CA LEU A 91 25.13 6.27 -19.09
C LEU A 91 26.12 7.35 -18.64
N GLN A 92 26.22 7.61 -17.33
CA GLN A 92 27.20 8.55 -16.77
C GLN A 92 28.64 8.10 -17.03
N ALA A 93 28.94 6.80 -16.87
CA ALA A 93 30.26 6.25 -17.17
C ALA A 93 30.63 6.34 -18.66
N LEU A 94 29.64 6.34 -19.55
CA LEU A 94 29.83 6.64 -20.98
C LEU A 94 29.94 8.14 -21.30
N ASN A 95 29.93 9.02 -20.29
CA ASN A 95 29.84 10.47 -20.43
C ASN A 95 28.56 10.96 -21.12
N LEU A 96 27.48 10.18 -21.06
CA LEU A 96 26.15 10.54 -21.56
C LEU A 96 25.31 11.24 -20.47
N THR A 97 25.94 12.12 -19.70
CA THR A 97 25.34 12.77 -18.53
C THR A 97 24.06 13.54 -18.86
N ILE A 98 24.02 14.20 -20.03
CA ILE A 98 22.84 14.94 -20.52
C ILE A 98 21.61 14.02 -20.64
N VAL A 99 21.81 12.76 -21.00
CA VAL A 99 20.74 11.76 -21.12
C VAL A 99 20.40 11.15 -19.76
N ALA A 100 21.41 11.00 -18.90
CA ALA A 100 21.25 10.40 -17.58
C ALA A 100 20.53 11.33 -16.58
N GLU A 101 20.68 12.65 -16.71
CA GLU A 101 20.19 13.63 -15.74
C GLU A 101 18.66 13.60 -15.54
N PRO A 102 17.81 13.64 -16.58
CA PRO A 102 16.36 13.58 -16.39
C PRO A 102 15.91 12.26 -15.75
N ILE A 103 16.55 11.14 -16.12
CA ILE A 103 16.27 9.82 -15.52
C ILE A 103 16.65 9.82 -14.04
N ASN A 104 17.79 10.43 -13.69
CA ASN A 104 18.24 10.56 -12.31
C ASN A 104 17.28 11.43 -11.47
N GLN A 105 16.71 12.49 -12.04
CA GLN A 105 15.68 13.30 -11.38
C GLN A 105 14.43 12.47 -11.07
N LEU A 106 13.95 11.67 -12.03
CA LEU A 106 12.81 10.76 -11.81
C LEU A 106 13.12 9.71 -10.74
N LEU A 107 14.33 9.14 -10.75
CA LEU A 107 14.76 8.18 -9.73
C LEU A 107 14.74 8.79 -8.33
N ASN A 108 15.30 9.99 -8.17
CA ASN A 108 15.31 10.70 -6.89
C ASN A 108 13.88 11.05 -6.44
N GLN A 109 12.99 11.39 -7.38
CA GLN A 109 11.58 11.61 -7.09
C GLN A 109 10.87 10.32 -6.65
N VAL A 110 11.15 9.17 -7.27
CA VAL A 110 10.58 7.88 -6.83
C VAL A 110 11.10 7.49 -5.44
N LEU A 111 12.40 7.67 -5.18
CA LEU A 111 12.98 7.38 -3.87
C LEU A 111 12.45 8.30 -2.77
N SER A 112 12.10 9.55 -3.09
CA SER A 112 11.54 10.46 -2.09
C SER A 112 10.17 10.01 -1.60
N TYR A 113 9.41 9.23 -2.39
CA TYR A 113 8.17 8.61 -1.93
C TYR A 113 8.38 7.38 -1.04
N LEU A 114 9.55 6.75 -1.06
CA LEU A 114 9.78 5.52 -0.28
C LEU A 114 9.64 5.75 1.23
N PRO A 115 10.22 6.79 1.85
CA PRO A 115 9.96 7.12 3.26
C PRO A 115 8.49 7.41 3.55
N LEU A 116 7.78 8.09 2.64
CA LEU A 116 6.36 8.45 2.79
C LEU A 116 5.49 7.19 2.79
N LEU A 117 5.77 6.24 1.89
CA LEU A 117 5.11 4.94 1.85
C LEU A 117 5.34 4.13 3.14
N LEU A 118 6.56 4.18 3.70
CA LEU A 118 6.85 3.54 4.99
C LEU A 118 6.06 4.18 6.13
N GLY A 119 6.00 5.51 6.19
CA GLY A 119 5.22 6.24 7.21
C GLY A 119 3.72 5.94 7.11
N ALA A 120 3.17 5.97 5.91
CA ALA A 120 1.78 5.62 5.64
C ALA A 120 1.48 4.14 5.97
N GLY A 121 2.39 3.22 5.60
CA GLY A 121 2.30 1.81 5.95
C GLY A 121 2.28 1.59 7.46
N ALA A 122 3.15 2.28 8.21
CA ALA A 122 3.16 2.22 9.67
C ALA A 122 1.84 2.70 10.28
N LEU A 123 1.28 3.82 9.78
CA LEU A 123 -0.03 4.31 10.22
C LEU A 123 -1.17 3.34 9.89
N LEU A 124 -1.15 2.71 8.72
CA LEU A 124 -2.13 1.69 8.35
C LEU A 124 -2.05 0.45 9.24
N LEU A 125 -0.85 0.04 9.64
CA LEU A 125 -0.67 -1.04 10.61
C LEU A 125 -1.29 -0.68 11.96
N VAL A 126 -1.07 0.54 12.45
CA VAL A 126 -1.70 1.03 13.68
C VAL A 126 -3.22 1.04 13.54
N ALA A 127 -3.75 1.61 12.44
CA ALA A 127 -5.18 1.64 12.16
C ALA A 127 -5.79 0.23 12.15
N TRP A 128 -5.13 -0.73 11.50
CA TRP A 128 -5.59 -2.12 11.43
C TRP A 128 -5.68 -2.77 12.81
N VAL A 129 -4.68 -2.57 13.67
CA VAL A 129 -4.68 -3.07 15.05
C VAL A 129 -5.85 -2.47 15.83
N VAL A 130 -5.96 -1.13 15.83
CA VAL A 130 -7.02 -0.42 16.57
C VAL A 130 -8.41 -0.83 16.08
N ALA A 131 -8.64 -0.85 14.76
CA ALA A 131 -9.91 -1.21 14.16
C ALA A 131 -10.32 -2.66 14.50
N SER A 132 -9.37 -3.59 14.43
CA SER A 132 -9.61 -5.01 14.72
C SER A 132 -9.96 -5.23 16.19
N THR A 133 -9.22 -4.59 17.11
CA THR A 133 -9.49 -4.66 18.55
C THR A 133 -10.87 -4.07 18.89
N LEU A 134 -11.21 -2.92 18.30
CA LEU A 134 -12.47 -2.23 18.58
C LEU A 134 -13.68 -3.02 18.03
N LYS A 135 -13.57 -3.55 16.80
CA LYS A 135 -14.58 -4.45 16.23
C LYS A 135 -14.82 -5.66 17.13
N PHE A 136 -13.75 -6.32 17.58
CA PHE A 136 -13.88 -7.49 18.46
C PHE A 136 -14.59 -7.15 19.78
N ALA A 137 -14.22 -6.03 20.42
CA ALA A 137 -14.85 -5.60 21.66
C ALA A 137 -16.35 -5.33 21.49
N ILE A 138 -16.73 -4.61 20.43
CA ILE A 138 -18.13 -4.22 20.19
C ILE A 138 -18.99 -5.44 19.84
N VAL A 139 -18.53 -6.31 18.95
CA VAL A 139 -19.26 -7.55 18.62
C VAL A 139 -19.49 -8.37 19.90
N ARG A 140 -18.49 -8.45 20.79
CA ARG A 140 -18.61 -9.20 22.04
C ARG A 140 -19.63 -8.59 22.99
N VAL A 141 -19.65 -7.25 23.13
CA VAL A 141 -20.63 -6.54 23.95
C VAL A 141 -22.05 -6.70 23.40
N LEU A 142 -22.24 -6.52 22.09
CA LEU A 142 -23.56 -6.62 21.44
C LEU A 142 -24.14 -8.03 21.52
N ARG A 143 -23.30 -9.06 21.33
CA ARG A 143 -23.71 -10.46 21.52
C ARG A 143 -24.03 -10.78 22.98
N ALA A 144 -23.27 -10.25 23.93
CA ALA A 144 -23.57 -10.42 25.36
C ALA A 144 -24.91 -9.77 25.75
N ALA A 145 -25.26 -8.66 25.10
CA ALA A 145 -26.55 -8.00 25.27
C ALA A 145 -27.73 -8.74 24.60
N LYS A 146 -27.47 -9.84 23.85
CA LYS A 146 -28.45 -10.59 23.07
C LYS A 146 -29.27 -9.71 22.11
N LEU A 147 -28.62 -8.70 21.54
CA LEU A 147 -29.27 -7.73 20.66
C LEU A 147 -29.81 -8.42 19.41
N ASP A 148 -29.06 -9.39 18.88
CA ASP A 148 -29.44 -10.16 17.70
C ASP A 148 -30.74 -10.96 17.98
N GLU A 149 -30.78 -11.76 19.04
CA GLU A 149 -31.94 -12.61 19.37
C GLU A 149 -33.22 -11.80 19.64
N ARG A 150 -33.10 -10.63 20.27
CA ARG A 150 -34.26 -9.78 20.60
C ARG A 150 -34.85 -9.11 19.37
N LEU A 151 -34.01 -8.59 18.47
CA LEU A 151 -34.46 -7.99 17.22
C LEU A 151 -35.17 -8.99 16.30
N TYR A 152 -34.70 -10.24 16.24
CA TYR A 152 -35.36 -11.28 15.45
C TYR A 152 -36.68 -11.74 16.08
N SER A 153 -36.78 -11.79 17.41
CA SER A 153 -38.03 -12.19 18.10
C SER A 153 -39.15 -11.15 18.02
N GLU A 154 -38.84 -9.86 17.94
CA GLU A 154 -39.84 -8.77 17.90
C GLU A 154 -40.27 -8.39 16.48
N ALA A 155 -39.49 -8.72 15.46
CA ALA A 155 -39.78 -8.37 14.08
C ALA A 155 -40.54 -9.45 13.28
N ASP A 156 -40.82 -10.62 13.87
CA ASP A 156 -41.39 -11.81 13.21
C ASP A 156 -40.63 -12.18 11.91
N LEU A 157 -39.32 -11.94 11.90
CA LEU A 157 -38.43 -12.24 10.80
C LEU A 157 -37.74 -13.58 11.07
N GLU A 158 -37.80 -14.51 10.12
CA GLU A 158 -36.93 -15.70 10.15
C GLU A 158 -35.48 -15.22 10.26
N ALA A 159 -34.75 -15.68 11.29
CA ALA A 159 -33.36 -15.28 11.50
C ALA A 159 -32.57 -15.59 10.22
N PRO A 160 -32.08 -14.58 9.48
CA PRO A 160 -31.29 -14.87 8.30
C PRO A 160 -30.00 -15.51 8.79
N GLU A 161 -29.73 -16.72 8.30
CA GLU A 161 -28.63 -17.60 8.73
C GLU A 161 -27.23 -16.95 8.61
N GLN A 162 -27.11 -15.73 8.05
CA GLN A 162 -25.86 -15.22 7.51
C GLN A 162 -25.47 -13.79 7.94
N VAL A 163 -26.35 -12.96 8.54
CA VAL A 163 -25.98 -11.56 8.90
C VAL A 163 -26.55 -11.12 10.25
N ALA A 164 -25.78 -11.36 11.31
CA ALA A 164 -26.06 -10.84 12.66
C ALA A 164 -25.79 -9.32 12.73
N VAL A 165 -26.73 -8.55 13.28
CA VAL A 165 -26.66 -7.09 13.45
C VAL A 165 -25.40 -6.69 14.23
N SER A 166 -25.04 -7.47 15.25
CA SER A 166 -23.80 -7.28 16.02
C SER A 166 -22.54 -7.28 15.16
N THR A 167 -22.49 -8.14 14.14
CA THR A 167 -21.33 -8.28 13.24
C THR A 167 -21.28 -7.13 12.23
N THR A 168 -22.45 -6.71 11.72
CA THR A 168 -22.55 -5.53 10.85
C THR A 168 -22.12 -4.27 11.58
N LEU A 169 -22.58 -4.03 12.82
CA LEU A 169 -22.12 -2.89 13.63
C LEU A 169 -20.62 -2.93 13.87
N GLY A 170 -20.06 -4.11 14.18
CA GLY A 170 -18.61 -4.29 14.31
C GLY A 170 -17.84 -3.95 13.02
N ASN A 171 -18.37 -4.31 11.86
CA ASN A 171 -17.79 -3.95 10.56
C ASN A 171 -17.87 -2.45 10.28
N VAL A 172 -18.98 -1.79 10.61
CA VAL A 172 -19.13 -0.33 10.48
C VAL A 172 -18.07 0.37 11.33
N ILE A 173 -17.88 -0.04 12.58
CA ILE A 173 -16.85 0.53 13.46
C ILE A 173 -15.45 0.31 12.88
N TYR A 174 -15.16 -0.89 12.37
CA TYR A 174 -13.87 -1.18 11.75
C TYR A 174 -13.56 -0.20 10.61
N TRP A 175 -14.51 0.01 9.70
CA TRP A 175 -14.35 0.96 8.58
C TRP A 175 -14.31 2.42 9.06
N LEU A 176 -15.08 2.77 10.09
CA LEU A 176 -15.04 4.10 10.71
C LEU A 176 -13.63 4.42 11.25
N VAL A 177 -12.99 3.47 11.93
CA VAL A 177 -11.61 3.64 12.41
C VAL A 177 -10.64 3.84 11.25
N PHE A 178 -10.75 3.04 10.17
CA PHE A 178 -9.94 3.26 8.97
C PHE A 178 -10.15 4.64 8.37
N LEU A 179 -11.40 5.10 8.31
CA LEU A 179 -11.75 6.43 7.81
C LEU A 179 -11.16 7.55 8.69
N LEU A 180 -11.16 7.38 10.02
CA LEU A 180 -10.55 8.32 10.98
C LEU A 180 -9.03 8.41 10.83
N PHE A 181 -8.38 7.30 10.47
CA PHE A 181 -6.94 7.27 10.19
C PHE A 181 -6.59 7.72 8.78
N LEU A 182 -7.56 7.76 7.86
CA LEU A 182 -7.32 8.07 6.45
C LEU A 182 -6.66 9.45 6.24
N PRO A 183 -7.08 10.56 6.89
CA PRO A 183 -6.36 11.83 6.80
C PRO A 183 -4.90 11.73 7.23
N ALA A 184 -4.60 11.00 8.30
CA ALA A 184 -3.22 10.83 8.76
C ALA A 184 -2.38 10.03 7.75
N VAL A 185 -2.96 8.97 7.16
CA VAL A 185 -2.31 8.15 6.12
C VAL A 185 -2.05 8.99 4.87
N LEU A 186 -3.04 9.72 4.39
CA LEU A 186 -2.90 10.63 3.24
C LEU A 186 -1.87 11.74 3.51
N GLY A 187 -1.78 12.21 4.76
CA GLY A 187 -0.81 13.20 5.19
C GLY A 187 0.61 12.65 5.14
N ALA A 188 0.79 11.42 5.63
CA ALA A 188 2.06 10.71 5.53
C ALA A 188 2.45 10.40 4.08
N LEU A 189 1.48 10.15 3.18
CA LEU A 189 1.72 9.99 1.74
C LEU A 189 2.02 11.31 1.02
N GLY A 190 1.92 12.46 1.70
CA GLY A 190 2.14 13.78 1.09
C GLY A 190 1.04 14.17 0.11
N LEU A 191 -0.19 13.67 0.28
CA LEU A 191 -1.31 13.92 -0.63
C LEU A 191 -2.17 15.10 -0.15
N GLN A 192 -1.57 16.30 0.01
CA GLN A 192 -2.26 17.44 0.63
C GLN A 192 -3.52 17.88 -0.12
N GLY A 193 -3.56 17.71 -1.45
CA GLY A 193 -4.75 18.03 -2.24
C GLY A 193 -5.97 17.14 -1.93
N LEU A 194 -5.75 15.93 -1.42
CA LEU A 194 -6.83 14.99 -1.05
C LEU A 194 -7.19 15.09 0.44
N LEU A 195 -6.34 15.69 1.26
CA LEU A 195 -6.57 15.83 2.69
C LEU A 195 -7.80 16.65 3.01
N GLY A 196 -7.97 17.80 2.36
CA GLY A 196 -9.08 18.71 2.65
C GLY A 196 -10.45 18.04 2.54
N PRO A 197 -10.80 17.44 1.39
CA PRO A 197 -12.08 16.73 1.23
C PRO A 197 -12.26 15.58 2.22
N VAL A 198 -11.23 14.74 2.42
CA VAL A 198 -11.33 13.59 3.33
C VAL A 198 -11.46 14.04 4.79
N GLN A 199 -10.75 15.08 5.19
CA GLN A 199 -10.85 15.65 6.52
C GLN A 199 -12.25 16.22 6.77
N GLY A 200 -12.83 16.92 5.80
CA GLY A 200 -14.21 17.40 5.88
C GLY A 200 -15.23 16.28 6.08
N MET A 201 -15.07 15.15 5.39
CA MET A 201 -15.94 13.97 5.59
C MET A 201 -15.78 13.38 6.99
N VAL A 202 -14.56 13.33 7.51
CA VAL A 202 -14.28 12.85 8.87
C VAL A 202 -14.91 13.78 9.90
N ASP A 203 -14.77 15.10 9.72
CA ASP A 203 -15.35 16.11 10.61
C ASP A 203 -16.89 16.02 10.64
N GLU A 204 -17.52 15.82 9.47
CA GLU A 204 -18.97 15.63 9.37
C GLU A 204 -19.43 14.36 10.12
N ILE A 205 -18.74 13.24 9.92
CA ILE A 205 -19.06 11.97 10.60
C ILE A 205 -18.83 12.07 12.11
N LEU A 206 -17.74 12.71 12.54
CA LEU A 206 -17.47 13.00 13.95
C LEU A 206 -18.52 13.94 14.56
N GLY A 207 -19.07 14.86 13.78
CA GLY A 207 -20.16 15.73 14.19
C GLY A 207 -21.49 15.00 14.42
N VAL A 208 -21.72 13.87 13.73
CA VAL A 208 -22.93 13.04 13.89
C VAL A 208 -22.82 12.08 15.09
N LEU A 209 -21.60 11.71 15.49
CA LEU A 209 -21.34 10.77 16.60
C LEU A 209 -22.06 11.13 17.92
N PRO A 210 -22.03 12.38 18.42
CA PRO A 210 -22.77 12.77 19.62
C PRO A 210 -24.28 12.48 19.52
N ASN A 211 -24.87 12.70 18.34
CA ASN A 211 -26.31 12.45 18.12
C ASN A 211 -26.62 10.95 18.12
N ILE A 212 -25.77 10.13 17.51
CA ILE A 212 -25.92 8.66 17.52
C ILE A 212 -25.79 8.11 18.94
N LEU A 213 -24.80 8.59 19.70
CA LEU A 213 -24.62 8.21 21.11
C LEU A 213 -25.83 8.63 21.95
N GLY A 214 -26.34 9.85 21.75
CA GLY A 214 -27.56 10.34 22.40
C GLY A 214 -28.78 9.48 22.09
N ALA A 215 -29.01 9.16 20.82
CA ALA A 215 -30.10 8.28 20.39
C ALA A 215 -29.99 6.88 21.00
N GLY A 216 -28.78 6.30 21.05
CA GLY A 216 -28.54 5.01 21.69
C GLY A 216 -28.80 5.04 23.19
N LEU A 217 -28.43 6.12 23.87
CA LEU A 217 -28.65 6.28 25.31
C LEU A 217 -30.15 6.42 25.63
N ILE A 218 -30.89 7.19 24.82
CA ILE A 218 -32.35 7.28 24.91
C ILE A 218 -33.00 5.93 24.67
N LEU A 219 -32.54 5.16 23.68
CA LEU A 219 -33.02 3.81 23.41
C LEU A 219 -32.83 2.89 24.63
N VAL A 220 -31.63 2.88 25.22
CA VAL A 220 -31.33 2.05 26.39
C VAL A 220 -32.19 2.46 27.60
N VAL A 221 -32.32 3.76 27.85
CA VAL A 221 -33.12 4.27 28.98
C VAL A 221 -34.61 4.00 28.76
N GLY A 222 -35.13 4.30 27.57
CA GLY A 222 -36.54 4.07 27.21
C GLY A 222 -36.90 2.60 27.13
N TRP A 223 -35.92 1.71 26.98
CA TRP A 223 -36.11 0.26 27.02
C TRP A 223 -36.09 -0.34 28.43
N LEU A 224 -35.39 0.31 29.37
CA LEU A 224 -35.34 -0.11 30.76
C LEU A 224 -36.49 0.47 31.61
N ALA A 225 -37.17 1.51 31.12
CA ALA A 225 -38.31 2.18 31.76
C ALA A 225 -39.65 1.56 31.34
#